data_AF-A0A2T2SBW0-F1
#
_entry.id   AF-A0A2T2SBW0-F1
#
_cell.length_a   1.000
_cell.length_b   1.000
_cell.length_c   1.000
_cell.angle_alpha   90.00
_cell.angle_beta   90.00
_cell.angle_gamma   90.00
#
_symmetry.space_group_name_H-M   'P 1'
#
loop_
_entity.id
_entity.type
_entity.pdbx_description
1 polymer ?
#
loop_
_entity_poly.entity_id
_entity_poly.type
_entity_poly.pdbx_seq_one_letter_code
_entity_poly.pdbx_strand_id
1 'polypeptide(L)'
;MNVLVWATTFGADLWSYTKFLDDCSGVTVKVVMDDPDRFRSQGVHDLYPLDAELVERRFWHYVLGVPGFDADVTIMDNRTPFLRTAPKALMLWHGFGWKGPDSEDELWWLHRSLRRTWGDVREPNPDFIWQCFGPWD
;
A
#
# COMPACT_ATOMS: atom_id res chain seq x y z
N MET A 1 -0.53 1.45 16.61
CA MET A 1 -0.84 0.70 15.38
C MET A 1 0.24 1.02 14.38
N ASN A 2 0.88 -0.01 13.83
CA ASN A 2 1.96 0.13 12.87
C ASN A 2 1.42 -0.13 11.47
N VAL A 3 1.56 0.86 10.58
CA VAL A 3 1.09 0.80 9.21
C VAL A 3 2.29 0.81 8.27
N LEU A 4 2.36 -0.21 7.42
CA LEU A 4 3.33 -0.26 6.32
C LEU A 4 2.63 0.14 5.02
N VAL A 5 3.06 1.24 4.42
CA VAL A 5 2.61 1.67 3.10
C VAL A 5 3.60 1.15 2.06
N TRP A 6 3.13 0.28 1.17
CA TRP A 6 3.89 -0.30 0.07
C TRP A 6 3.57 0.45 -1.23
N ALA A 7 4.28 1.56 -1.48
CA ALA A 7 3.99 2.49 -2.57
C ALA A 7 4.72 2.10 -3.86
N THR A 8 4.01 1.56 -4.85
CA THR A 8 4.51 1.46 -6.23
C THR A 8 4.56 2.84 -6.85
N THR A 9 3.47 3.57 -6.70
CA THR A 9 3.40 5.00 -6.99
C THR A 9 2.89 5.70 -5.74
N PHE A 10 3.62 6.71 -5.26
CA PHE A 10 3.15 7.50 -4.12
C PHE A 10 2.25 8.65 -4.61
N GLY A 11 1.15 8.25 -5.25
CA GLY A 11 0.16 9.15 -5.87
C GLY A 11 -0.87 9.67 -4.87
N ALA A 12 -1.89 10.38 -5.38
CA ALA A 12 -2.84 11.15 -4.58
C ALA A 12 -3.53 10.33 -3.47
N ASP A 13 -4.08 9.15 -3.78
CA ASP A 13 -4.84 8.37 -2.79
C ASP A 13 -3.94 7.82 -1.69
N LEU A 14 -2.84 7.17 -2.10
CA LEU A 14 -1.91 6.57 -1.15
C LEU A 14 -1.22 7.64 -0.30
N TRP A 15 -0.88 8.79 -0.90
CA TRP A 15 -0.35 9.94 -0.18
C TRP A 15 -1.37 10.54 0.78
N SER A 16 -2.60 10.79 0.34
CA SER A 16 -3.65 11.42 1.16
C SER A 16 -4.01 10.54 2.35
N TYR A 17 -4.14 9.23 2.12
CA TYR A 17 -4.41 8.28 3.19
C TYR A 17 -3.22 8.14 4.14
N THR A 18 -1.99 8.17 3.62
CA THR A 18 -0.79 8.23 4.45
C THR A 18 -0.80 9.47 5.33
N LYS A 19 -1.06 10.66 4.78
CA LYS A 19 -1.11 11.92 5.56
C LYS A 19 -2.17 11.86 6.66
N PHE A 20 -3.36 11.36 6.35
CA PHE A 20 -4.42 11.17 7.33
C PHE A 20 -3.99 10.24 8.48
N LEU A 21 -3.36 9.10 8.17
CA LEU A 21 -2.89 8.15 9.17
C LEU A 21 -1.73 8.70 10.01
N ASP A 22 -0.84 9.46 9.37
CA ASP A 22 0.31 10.10 10.01
C ASP A 22 -0.11 11.14 11.05
N ASP A 23 -1.25 11.82 10.82
CA ASP A 23 -1.85 12.75 11.78
C ASP A 23 -2.61 12.05 12.94
N CYS A 24 -2.82 10.73 12.89
CA CYS A 24 -3.56 10.00 13.91
C CYS A 24 -2.66 9.63 15.10
N SER A 25 -3.06 10.06 16.32
CA SER A 25 -2.35 9.69 17.54
C SER A 25 -2.29 8.17 17.74
N GLY A 26 -1.10 7.63 18.04
CA GLY A 26 -0.91 6.20 18.28
C GLY A 26 -0.80 5.36 17.00
N VAL A 27 -0.74 5.99 15.84
CA VAL A 27 -0.40 5.36 14.56
C VAL A 27 1.07 5.67 14.23
N THR A 28 1.80 4.68 13.74
CA THR A 28 3.16 4.84 13.22
C THR A 28 3.19 4.35 11.80
N VAL A 29 3.57 5.22 10.87
CA VAL A 29 3.56 4.91 9.44
C VAL A 29 4.99 4.81 8.92
N LYS A 30 5.26 3.77 8.12
CA LYS A 30 6.44 3.70 7.27
C LYS A 30 6.02 3.55 5.82
N VAL A 31 6.65 4.30 4.93
CA VAL A 31 6.37 4.24 3.49
C VAL A 31 7.56 3.65 2.77
N VAL A 32 7.39 2.46 2.20
CA VAL A 32 8.40 1.82 1.34
C VAL A 32 8.11 2.20 -0.10
N MET A 33 9.04 2.91 -0.74
CA MET A 33 8.91 3.38 -2.13
C MET A 33 10.24 3.31 -2.87
N ASP A 34 10.20 3.32 -4.21
CA ASP A 34 11.41 3.13 -5.02
C ASP A 34 12.42 4.28 -4.92
N ASP A 35 11.95 5.53 -4.80
CA ASP A 35 12.80 6.74 -4.77
C ASP A 35 12.26 7.80 -3.80
N PRO A 36 12.59 7.69 -2.49
CA PRO A 36 12.17 8.67 -1.48
C PRO A 36 12.68 10.08 -1.73
N ASP A 37 13.89 10.22 -2.28
CA ASP A 37 14.52 11.53 -2.48
C ASP A 37 13.82 12.30 -3.60
N ARG A 38 13.38 11.60 -4.65
CA ARG A 38 12.51 12.19 -5.66
C ARG A 38 11.21 12.69 -5.05
N PHE A 39 10.55 11.94 -4.16
CA PHE A 39 9.35 12.43 -3.48
C PHE A 39 9.65 13.66 -2.61
N ARG A 40 10.73 13.64 -1.83
CA ARG A 40 11.16 14.77 -0.99
C ARG A 40 11.41 16.05 -1.79
N SER A 41 11.81 15.92 -3.06
CA SER A 41 12.02 17.07 -3.96
C SER A 41 10.73 17.66 -4.56
N GLN A 42 9.56 17.06 -4.33
CA GLN A 42 8.29 17.52 -4.89
C GLN A 42 7.64 18.55 -3.96
N GLY A 43 6.98 19.56 -4.55
CA GLY A 43 6.34 20.62 -3.77
C GLY A 43 5.24 20.14 -2.81
N VAL A 44 4.65 18.95 -3.03
CA VAL A 44 3.71 18.37 -2.07
C VAL A 44 4.37 18.05 -0.73
N HIS A 45 5.63 17.61 -0.74
CA HIS A 45 6.38 17.35 0.49
C HIS A 45 6.69 18.64 1.25
N ASP A 46 7.03 19.71 0.52
CA ASP A 46 7.31 21.02 1.11
C ASP A 46 6.06 21.66 1.73
N LEU A 47 4.92 21.56 1.04
CA LEU A 47 3.66 22.16 1.48
C LEU A 47 2.94 21.33 2.57
N TYR A 48 3.10 20.01 2.51
CA TYR A 48 2.40 19.05 3.35
C TYR A 48 3.37 17.94 3.79
N PRO A 49 4.30 18.24 4.71
CA PRO A 49 5.27 17.28 5.17
C PRO A 49 4.61 16.07 5.86
N LEU A 50 5.31 14.94 5.78
CA LEU A 50 4.98 13.70 6.48
C LEU A 50 6.02 13.47 7.57
N ASP A 51 5.56 13.11 8.76
CA ASP A 51 6.38 12.56 9.85
C ASP A 51 6.73 11.09 9.60
N ALA A 52 5.95 10.40 8.76
CA ALA A 52 6.18 9.03 8.33
C ALA A 52 7.60 8.81 7.78
N GLU A 53 8.24 7.71 8.20
CA GLU A 53 9.56 7.36 7.70
C GLU A 53 9.46 6.85 6.26
N LEU A 54 10.15 7.53 5.33
CA LEU A 54 10.26 7.13 3.94
C LEU A 54 11.48 6.22 3.75
N VAL A 55 11.22 4.96 3.43
CA VAL A 55 12.20 3.88 3.26
C VAL A 55 12.39 3.59 1.78
N GLU A 56 13.63 3.67 1.30
CA GLU A 56 13.96 3.28 -0.08
C GLU A 56 13.77 1.76 -0.23
N ARG A 57 13.01 1.36 -1.25
CA ARG A 57 12.70 -0.04 -1.50
C ARG A 57 13.94 -0.77 -1.99
N ARG A 58 14.16 -1.96 -1.42
CA ARG A 58 15.25 -2.84 -1.75
C ARG A 58 14.71 -4.23 -2.03
N PHE A 59 15.46 -5.05 -2.77
CA PHE A 59 14.97 -6.37 -3.19
C PHE A 59 14.59 -7.25 -1.98
N TRP A 60 15.31 -7.15 -0.87
CA TRP A 60 15.04 -7.95 0.32
C TRP A 60 13.74 -7.54 1.02
N HIS A 61 13.26 -6.30 0.86
CA HIS A 61 11.99 -5.86 1.44
C HIS A 61 10.79 -6.64 0.89
N TYR A 62 10.88 -7.18 -0.32
CA TYR A 62 9.82 -8.01 -0.89
C TYR A 62 9.59 -9.32 -0.13
N VAL A 63 10.60 -9.77 0.63
CA VAL A 63 10.59 -11.05 1.35
C VAL A 63 10.57 -10.82 2.86
N LEU A 64 11.32 -9.83 3.35
CA LEU A 64 11.52 -9.59 4.78
C LEU A 64 10.66 -8.44 5.33
N GLY A 65 9.92 -7.71 4.49
CA GLY A 65 9.29 -6.46 4.89
C GLY A 65 10.35 -5.41 5.29
N VAL A 66 10.03 -4.57 6.27
CA VAL A 66 10.97 -3.58 6.82
C VAL A 66 11.56 -4.14 8.12
N PRO A 67 12.87 -4.44 8.19
CA PRO A 67 13.48 -5.02 9.39
C PRO A 67 13.22 -4.17 10.64
N GLY A 68 12.80 -4.82 11.73
CA GLY A 68 12.50 -4.15 12.99
C GLY A 68 11.18 -3.37 13.01
N PHE A 69 10.36 -3.47 11.96
CA PHE A 69 9.03 -2.86 11.92
C PHE A 69 7.96 -3.95 11.77
N ASP A 70 7.29 -4.25 12.87
CA ASP A 70 6.19 -5.23 12.92
C ASP A 70 4.88 -4.51 12.59
N ALA A 71 4.45 -4.60 11.32
CA ALA A 71 3.27 -3.91 10.82
C ALA A 71 1.99 -4.67 11.13
N ASP A 72 0.96 -3.97 11.61
CA ASP A 72 -0.39 -4.52 11.81
C ASP A 72 -1.15 -4.62 10.48
N VAL A 73 -0.96 -3.63 9.60
CA VAL A 73 -1.60 -3.53 8.29
C VAL A 73 -0.57 -3.14 7.24
N THR A 74 -0.61 -3.81 6.08
CA THR A 74 0.07 -3.35 4.86
C THR A 74 -0.93 -2.71 3.91
N ILE A 75 -0.73 -1.43 3.60
CA ILE A 75 -1.51 -0.69 2.61
C ILE A 75 -0.70 -0.66 1.31
N MET A 76 -1.30 -0.91 0.17
CA MET A 76 -0.57 -1.00 -1.09
C MET A 76 -1.36 -0.45 -2.27
N ASP A 77 -0.64 -0.06 -3.31
CA ASP A 77 -1.17 0.25 -4.65
C ASP A 77 -0.38 -0.55 -5.69
N ASN A 78 -1.03 -0.99 -6.77
CA ASN A 78 -0.41 -1.51 -8.01
C ASN A 78 0.61 -2.67 -7.94
N ARG A 79 1.21 -3.01 -6.81
CA ARG A 79 2.14 -4.13 -6.62
C ARG A 79 2.07 -4.57 -5.17
N THR A 80 2.43 -5.82 -4.97
CA THR A 80 2.45 -6.47 -3.67
C THR A 80 3.89 -6.88 -3.34
N PRO A 81 4.24 -6.98 -2.05
CA PRO A 81 5.42 -7.74 -1.65
C PRO A 81 5.24 -9.22 -2.02
N PHE A 82 6.34 -9.97 -2.14
CA PHE A 82 6.28 -11.39 -2.51
C PHE A 82 5.79 -12.27 -1.35
N LEU A 83 6.05 -11.84 -0.11
CA LEU A 83 5.54 -12.45 1.11
C LEU A 83 4.67 -11.47 1.88
N ARG A 84 3.80 -12.02 2.73
CA ARG A 84 2.94 -11.25 3.63
C ARG A 84 3.79 -10.43 4.60
N THR A 85 3.67 -9.11 4.55
CA THR A 85 4.40 -8.17 5.42
C THR A 85 3.63 -7.72 6.66
N ALA A 86 2.34 -8.08 6.76
CA ALA A 86 1.47 -7.77 7.90
C ALA A 86 0.28 -8.76 7.99
N PRO A 87 -0.34 -8.94 9.17
CA PRO A 87 -1.53 -9.77 9.31
C PRO A 87 -2.74 -9.20 8.58
N LYS A 88 -2.82 -7.91 8.29
CA LYS A 88 -3.92 -7.36 7.51
C LYS A 88 -3.41 -6.61 6.29
N ALA A 89 -4.22 -6.50 5.25
CA ALA A 89 -3.88 -5.73 4.07
C ALA A 89 -5.04 -4.94 3.49
N LEU A 90 -4.70 -3.80 2.91
CA LEU A 90 -5.62 -2.91 2.19
C LEU A 90 -5.01 -2.57 0.82
N MET A 91 -5.71 -2.92 -0.25
CA MET A 91 -5.40 -2.42 -1.59
C MET A 91 -6.16 -1.12 -1.83
N LEU A 92 -5.44 -0.01 -1.99
CA LEU A 92 -5.97 1.28 -2.39
C LEU A 92 -5.71 1.45 -3.89
N TRP A 93 -6.74 1.23 -4.70
CA TRP A 93 -6.64 1.29 -6.16
C TRP A 93 -7.20 2.61 -6.70
N HIS A 94 -6.37 3.32 -7.47
CA HIS A 94 -6.67 4.62 -8.10
C HIS A 94 -7.27 4.51 -9.51
N GLY A 95 -7.70 3.33 -9.93
CA GLY A 95 -8.47 3.19 -11.17
C GLY A 95 -9.94 3.50 -10.93
N PHE A 96 -10.57 4.20 -11.88
CA PHE A 96 -12.02 4.26 -11.99
C PHE A 96 -12.63 2.87 -11.74
N GLY A 97 -13.76 2.81 -11.02
CA GLY A 97 -14.35 1.60 -10.41
C GLY A 97 -14.73 0.43 -11.30
N TRP A 98 -14.24 0.39 -12.53
CA TRP A 98 -14.33 -0.74 -13.45
C TRP A 98 -13.23 -1.79 -13.27
N LYS A 99 -12.17 -1.50 -12.51
CA LYS A 99 -11.00 -2.39 -12.33
C LYS A 99 -10.85 -2.76 -10.88
N GLY A 100 -11.11 -4.03 -10.57
CA GLY A 100 -11.14 -4.55 -9.21
C GLY A 100 -10.99 -6.08 -9.18
N PRO A 101 -11.48 -6.73 -8.11
CA PRO A 101 -11.38 -8.19 -7.93
C PRO A 101 -11.99 -9.03 -9.07
N ASP A 102 -12.86 -8.44 -9.90
CA ASP A 102 -13.48 -9.15 -11.03
C ASP A 102 -12.70 -8.99 -12.35
N SER A 103 -11.65 -8.16 -12.38
CA SER A 103 -10.87 -7.83 -13.60
C SER A 103 -9.66 -8.74 -13.79
N GLU A 104 -9.87 -10.06 -13.75
CA GLU A 104 -8.79 -11.07 -13.69
C GLU A 104 -7.84 -11.00 -14.89
N ASP A 105 -8.34 -10.82 -16.12
CA ASP A 105 -7.49 -10.84 -17.32
C ASP A 105 -6.44 -9.71 -17.32
N GLU A 106 -6.79 -8.55 -16.78
CA GLU A 106 -5.89 -7.40 -16.70
C GLU A 106 -5.02 -7.40 -15.44
N LEU A 107 -5.55 -7.96 -14.34
CA LEU A 107 -4.94 -7.96 -13.02
C LEU A 107 -4.43 -9.35 -12.61
N TRP A 108 -4.26 -10.28 -13.55
CA TRP A 108 -3.94 -11.69 -13.27
C TRP A 108 -2.69 -11.85 -12.39
N TRP A 109 -1.69 -11.00 -12.60
CA TRP A 109 -0.45 -11.01 -11.84
C TRP A 109 -0.68 -10.56 -10.40
N LEU A 110 -1.61 -9.63 -10.17
CA LEU A 110 -1.99 -9.13 -8.85
C LEU A 110 -2.77 -10.20 -8.09
N HIS A 111 -3.76 -10.80 -8.74
CA HIS A 111 -4.51 -11.94 -8.22
C HIS A 111 -3.58 -13.08 -7.79
N ARG A 112 -2.64 -13.45 -8.67
CA ARG A 112 -1.66 -14.50 -8.37
C ARG A 112 -0.78 -14.15 -7.17
N SER A 113 -0.42 -12.88 -7.01
CA SER A 113 0.44 -12.44 -5.91
C SER A 113 -0.34 -12.38 -4.59
N LEU A 114 -1.55 -11.80 -4.59
CA LEU A 114 -2.43 -11.74 -3.43
C LEU A 114 -2.83 -13.12 -2.91
N ARG A 115 -3.12 -14.06 -3.81
CA ARG A 115 -3.42 -15.46 -3.45
C ARG A 115 -2.30 -16.15 -2.68
N ARG A 116 -1.05 -15.71 -2.87
CA ARG A 116 0.13 -16.26 -2.17
C ARG A 116 0.43 -15.57 -0.84
N THR A 117 -0.16 -14.40 -0.59
CA THR A 117 0.14 -13.58 0.58
C THR A 117 -1.05 -13.50 1.54
N TRP A 118 -2.16 -12.91 1.12
CA TRP A 118 -3.34 -12.67 1.96
C TRP A 118 -4.56 -13.52 1.59
N GLY A 119 -4.57 -14.17 0.42
CA GLY A 119 -5.64 -15.09 0.00
C GLY A 119 -6.29 -14.70 -1.34
N ASP A 120 -7.28 -15.50 -1.76
CA ASP A 120 -8.04 -15.19 -2.98
C ASP A 120 -8.97 -14.01 -2.70
N VAL A 121 -8.89 -12.97 -3.52
CA VAL A 121 -9.66 -11.73 -3.36
C VAL A 121 -11.12 -11.85 -3.79
N ARG A 122 -11.47 -12.98 -4.43
CA ARG A 122 -12.85 -13.28 -4.87
C ARG A 122 -13.66 -14.02 -3.80
N GLU A 123 -13.00 -14.47 -2.74
CA GLU A 123 -13.63 -15.13 -1.62
C GLU A 123 -13.72 -14.16 -0.43
N PRO A 124 -14.73 -14.27 0.44
CA PRO A 124 -14.80 -13.48 1.66
C PRO A 124 -13.51 -13.64 2.48
N ASN A 125 -12.80 -12.53 2.71
CA ASN A 125 -11.50 -12.54 3.35
C ASN A 125 -11.43 -11.49 4.46
N PRO A 126 -11.39 -11.89 5.75
CA PRO A 126 -11.31 -10.93 6.85
C PRO A 126 -9.91 -10.30 7.02
N ASP A 127 -8.91 -10.79 6.30
CA ASP A 127 -7.51 -10.33 6.37
C ASP A 127 -7.16 -9.34 5.25
N PHE A 128 -8.03 -9.14 4.28
CA PHE A 128 -7.77 -8.31 3.11
C PHE A 128 -9.00 -7.52 2.66
N ILE A 129 -8.81 -6.23 2.39
CA ILE A 129 -9.81 -5.39 1.75
C ILE A 129 -9.24 -4.81 0.46
N TRP A 130 -10.02 -4.84 -0.62
CA TRP A 130 -9.72 -4.12 -1.84
C TRP A 130 -10.70 -2.97 -2.00
N GLN A 131 -10.24 -1.76 -1.79
CA GLN A 131 -11.03 -0.57 -2.07
C GLN A 131 -10.90 -0.23 -3.55
N CYS A 132 -12.02 -0.35 -4.27
CA CYS A 132 -12.20 0.26 -5.58
C CYS A 132 -13.10 1.48 -5.38
N PHE A 133 -12.75 2.63 -5.93
CA PHE A 133 -13.69 3.74 -6.03
C PHE A 133 -14.88 3.28 -6.88
N GLY A 134 -16.07 3.79 -6.62
CA GLY A 134 -17.30 3.32 -7.27
C GLY A 134 -17.33 3.62 -8.79
N PRO A 135 -18.49 3.45 -9.45
CA PRO A 135 -18.62 3.76 -10.89
C PRO A 135 -18.33 5.24 -11.25
N TRP A 136 -18.21 6.11 -10.26
CA TRP A 136 -17.84 7.52 -10.38
C TRP A 136 -16.89 7.87 -9.22
N ASP A 137 -15.84 8.64 -9.50
CA ASP A 137 -14.91 9.26 -8.55
C ASP A 137 -15.42 10.65 -8.15
#